data_AF-A0AAW1VB24-F1
#
_entry.id   AF-A0AAW1VB24-F1
#
_cell.length_a   1.000
_cell.length_b   1.000
_cell.length_c   1.000
_cell.angle_alpha   90.00
_cell.angle_beta   90.00
_cell.angle_gamma   90.00
#
_symmetry.space_group_name_H-M   'P 1'
#
loop_
_entity.id
_entity.type
_entity.pdbx_description
1 polymer ?
#
loop_
_entity_poly.entity_id
_entity_poly.type
_entity_poly.pdbx_seq_one_letter_code
_entity_poly.pdbx_strand_id
1 'polypeptide(L)'
;MKENVVALLKSSFNEELAESSLDNIFFLRNIDEKVAYLSEVLTRLFNKHELMRTCRITKPPAPWITDDLNELMIIRDKSKRRFRKSHTEAKCKNYQVLSNSTTTAIRNDIFLLRWAFVTPRIYGSI
;
A
#
# COMPACT_ATOMS: atom_id res chain seq x y z
N MET A 1 -16.10 17.50 -14.46
CA MET A 1 -17.01 16.85 -13.49
C MET A 1 -16.38 16.70 -12.10
N LYS A 2 -15.16 16.16 -11.97
CA LYS A 2 -14.49 16.01 -10.66
C LYS A 2 -14.21 17.34 -9.93
N GLU A 3 -13.86 18.39 -10.67
CA GLU A 3 -13.56 19.71 -10.11
C GLU A 3 -14.78 20.37 -9.45
N ASN A 4 -15.97 20.18 -10.04
CA ASN A 4 -17.23 20.72 -9.48
C ASN A 4 -17.62 20.02 -8.17
N VAL A 5 -17.41 18.71 -8.06
CA VAL A 5 -17.71 17.96 -6.83
C VAL A 5 -16.78 18.42 -5.69
N VAL A 6 -15.51 18.65 -5.99
CA VAL A 6 -14.54 19.17 -5.01
C VAL A 6 -14.93 20.58 -4.56
N ALA A 7 -15.40 21.43 -5.47
CA ALA A 7 -15.86 22.78 -5.11
C ALA A 7 -17.09 22.76 -4.19
N LEU A 8 -18.07 21.90 -4.48
CA LEU A 8 -19.28 21.76 -3.67
C LEU A 8 -18.99 21.21 -2.26
N LEU A 9 -18.05 20.27 -2.13
CA LEU A 9 -17.64 19.76 -0.82
C LEU A 9 -16.92 20.82 0.01
N LYS A 10 -16.10 21.66 -0.63
CA LYS A 10 -15.45 22.78 0.06
C LYS A 10 -16.47 23.77 0.60
N SER A 11 -17.51 24.11 -0.15
CA SER A 11 -18.57 24.99 0.34
C SER A 11 -19.33 24.36 1.51
N SER A 12 -19.76 23.10 1.40
CA SER A 12 -20.48 22.42 2.48
C SER A 12 -19.64 22.22 3.74
N PHE A 13 -18.34 21.95 3.59
CA PHE A 13 -17.42 21.87 4.73
C PHE A 13 -17.30 23.22 5.45
N ASN A 14 -17.17 24.32 4.72
CA ASN A 14 -17.04 25.65 5.31
C ASN A 14 -18.34 26.10 6.01
N GLU A 15 -19.49 25.75 5.46
CA GLU A 15 -20.79 26.01 6.09
C GLU A 15 -20.91 25.26 7.42
N GLU A 16 -20.58 23.97 7.44
CA GLU A 16 -20.63 23.16 8.68
C GLU A 16 -19.56 23.56 9.70
N LEU A 17 -18.40 24.03 9.24
CA LEU A 17 -17.37 24.60 10.11
C LEU A 17 -17.87 25.91 10.75
N ALA A 18 -18.59 26.75 10.01
CA ALA A 18 -19.19 27.98 10.53
C ALA A 18 -20.35 27.71 11.49
N GLU A 19 -21.11 26.63 11.29
CA GLU A 19 -22.16 26.19 12.21
C GLU A 19 -21.59 25.50 13.47
N SER A 20 -20.36 24.99 13.41
CA SER A 20 -19.75 24.31 14.54
C SER A 20 -19.55 25.27 15.72
N SER A 21 -19.99 24.85 16.91
CA SER A 21 -19.89 25.61 18.16
C SER A 21 -18.47 25.61 18.73
N LEU A 22 -17.51 26.08 17.94
CA LEU A 22 -16.11 26.28 18.36
C LEU A 22 -16.00 27.30 19.48
N ASP A 23 -16.99 28.18 19.63
CA ASP A 23 -17.09 29.13 20.74
C ASP A 23 -17.06 28.45 22.11
N ASN A 24 -17.51 27.18 22.18
CA ASN A 24 -17.46 26.38 23.40
C ASN A 24 -16.03 26.17 23.94
N ILE A 25 -15.00 26.29 23.09
CA ILE A 25 -13.58 26.21 23.49
C ILE A 25 -13.23 27.29 24.51
N PHE A 26 -13.82 28.47 24.41
CA PHE A 26 -13.49 29.57 25.31
C PHE A 26 -13.98 29.32 26.75
N PHE A 27 -15.01 28.50 26.92
CA PHE A 27 -15.59 28.17 28.24
C PHE A 27 -14.90 26.99 28.93
N LEU A 28 -14.05 26.23 28.22
CA LEU A 28 -13.26 25.15 28.82
C LEU A 28 -12.13 25.72 29.69
N ARG A 29 -11.84 25.01 30.78
CA ARG A 29 -10.97 25.54 31.85
C ARG A 29 -9.49 25.17 31.63
N ASN A 30 -9.24 23.96 31.14
CA ASN A 30 -7.89 23.44 30.92
C ASN A 30 -7.48 23.55 29.44
N ILE A 31 -6.18 23.77 29.19
CA ILE A 31 -5.63 23.83 27.82
C ILE A 31 -5.78 22.47 27.13
N ASP A 32 -5.52 21.38 27.84
CA ASP A 32 -5.61 20.02 27.28
C ASP A 32 -7.04 19.69 26.83
N GLU A 33 -8.04 20.12 27.59
CA GLU A 33 -9.46 19.96 27.23
C GLU A 33 -9.83 20.75 25.97
N LYS A 34 -9.26 21.96 25.80
CA LYS A 34 -9.46 22.77 24.60
C LYS A 34 -8.89 22.11 23.37
N VAL A 35 -7.68 21.58 23.49
CA VAL A 35 -7.01 20.86 22.39
C VAL A 35 -7.80 19.60 22.06
N ALA A 36 -8.22 18.82 23.07
CA ALA A 36 -9.01 17.62 22.87
C ALA A 36 -10.35 17.90 22.17
N TYR A 37 -11.09 18.91 22.62
CA TYR A 37 -12.35 19.32 22.02
C TYR A 37 -12.17 19.79 20.57
N LEU A 38 -11.15 20.62 20.31
CA LEU A 38 -10.84 21.07 18.96
C LEU A 38 -10.50 19.88 18.04
N SER A 39 -9.65 18.97 18.51
CA SER A 39 -9.31 17.75 17.77
C SER A 39 -10.54 16.91 17.48
N GLU A 40 -11.43 16.70 18.45
CA GLU A 40 -12.66 15.94 18.27
C GLU A 40 -13.59 16.56 17.22
N VAL A 41 -13.83 17.88 17.30
CA VAL A 41 -14.69 18.60 16.34
C VAL A 41 -14.12 18.50 14.93
N LEU A 42 -12.81 18.72 14.77
CA LEU A 42 -12.15 18.63 13.47
C LEU A 42 -12.21 17.20 12.91
N THR A 43 -11.87 16.19 13.71
CA THR A 43 -11.94 14.78 13.29
C THR A 43 -13.35 14.39 12.87
N ARG A 44 -14.38 14.84 13.60
CA ARG A 44 -15.78 14.60 13.23
C ARG A 44 -16.14 15.23 11.88
N LEU A 45 -15.75 16.48 11.65
CA LEU A 45 -15.99 17.17 10.37
C LEU A 45 -15.26 16.47 9.22
N PHE A 46 -13.98 16.11 9.42
CA PHE A 46 -13.21 15.40 8.40
C PHE A 46 -13.80 14.03 8.07
N ASN A 47 -14.17 13.23 9.08
CA ASN A 47 -14.78 11.92 8.86
C ASN A 47 -16.12 12.00 8.12
N LYS A 48 -16.91 13.05 8.37
CA LYS A 48 -18.21 13.27 7.70
C LYS A 48 -18.02 13.67 6.23
N HIS A 49 -17.04 14.52 5.94
CA HIS A 49 -16.75 15.00 4.58
C HIS A 49 -15.69 14.17 3.84
N GLU A 50 -15.23 13.06 4.44
CA GLU A 50 -14.27 12.18 3.81
C GLU A 50 -14.91 11.49 2.60
N LEU A 51 -14.41 11.83 1.42
CA LEU A 51 -14.79 11.14 0.20
C LEU A 51 -14.17 9.75 0.20
N MET A 52 -14.96 8.76 0.60
CA MET A 52 -14.63 7.35 0.41
C MET A 52 -14.38 7.07 -1.08
N ARG A 53 -13.10 6.94 -1.45
CA ARG A 53 -12.72 6.58 -2.81
C ARG A 53 -12.69 5.06 -2.92
N THR A 54 -13.66 4.50 -3.63
CA THR A 54 -13.62 3.10 -4.04
C THR A 54 -12.55 2.93 -5.12
N CYS A 55 -11.38 2.47 -4.69
CA CYS A 55 -10.30 2.07 -5.60
C CYS A 55 -10.52 0.61 -6.01
N ARG A 56 -10.72 0.37 -7.31
CA ARG A 56 -10.75 -1.00 -7.85
C ARG A 56 -9.32 -1.52 -7.91
N ILE A 57 -9.01 -2.55 -7.11
CA ILE A 57 -7.76 -3.30 -7.24
C ILE A 57 -7.91 -4.24 -8.44
N THR A 58 -7.48 -3.80 -9.62
CA THR A 58 -7.66 -4.54 -10.87
C THR A 58 -6.74 -5.75 -10.99
N LYS A 59 -5.65 -5.79 -10.21
CA LYS A 59 -4.67 -6.88 -10.21
C LYS A 59 -4.22 -7.15 -8.77
N PRO A 60 -4.70 -8.22 -8.12
CA PRO A 60 -4.14 -8.63 -6.84
C PRO A 60 -2.64 -8.95 -7.02
N PRO A 61 -1.84 -8.87 -5.95
CA PRO A 61 -0.45 -9.32 -6.01
C PRO A 61 -0.42 -10.76 -6.49
N ALA A 62 0.54 -11.05 -7.36
CA ALA A 62 0.73 -12.38 -7.89
C ALA A 62 0.89 -13.36 -6.71
N PRO A 63 0.00 -14.37 -6.55
CA PRO A 63 0.01 -15.26 -5.39
C PRO A 63 1.27 -16.14 -5.32
N TRP A 64 2.10 -16.13 -6.38
CA TRP A 64 3.37 -16.84 -6.47
C TRP A 64 4.61 -16.01 -6.12
N ILE A 65 4.45 -14.74 -5.74
CA ILE A 65 5.56 -13.98 -5.16
C ILE A 65 5.56 -14.26 -3.66
N THR A 66 6.38 -15.23 -3.27
CA THR A 66 6.74 -15.50 -1.87
C THR A 66 7.71 -14.42 -1.37
N ASP A 67 7.80 -14.24 -0.05
CA ASP A 67 8.72 -13.26 0.55
C ASP A 67 10.18 -13.57 0.19
N ASP A 68 10.55 -14.85 0.17
CA ASP A 68 11.88 -15.33 -0.24
C ASP A 68 12.22 -14.91 -1.68
N LEU A 69 11.26 -15.04 -2.59
CA LEU A 69 11.43 -14.66 -3.99
C LEU A 69 11.55 -13.14 -4.13
N ASN A 70 10.82 -12.38 -3.31
CA ASN A 70 10.94 -10.94 -3.24
C ASN A 70 12.34 -10.51 -2.75
N GLU A 71 12.89 -11.18 -1.74
CA GLU A 71 14.26 -10.93 -1.27
C GLU A 71 15.29 -11.20 -2.37
N LEU A 72 15.16 -12.32 -3.10
CA LEU A 72 16.02 -12.64 -4.24
C LEU A 72 15.95 -11.57 -5.33
N MET A 73 14.75 -11.08 -5.65
CA MET A 73 14.55 -9.99 -6.61
C MET A 73 15.24 -8.69 -6.15
N ILE A 74 15.15 -8.35 -4.86
CA ILE A 74 15.82 -7.18 -4.28
C ILE A 74 17.34 -7.32 -4.38
N ILE A 75 17.90 -8.49 -4.07
CA ILE A 75 19.34 -8.75 -4.14
C ILE A 75 19.84 -8.66 -5.59
N ARG A 76 19.11 -9.27 -6.54
CA ARG A 76 19.38 -9.16 -7.98
C ARG A 76 19.41 -7.70 -8.43
N ASP A 77 18.42 -6.90 -8.02
CA ASP A 77 18.33 -5.50 -8.43
C ASP A 77 19.43 -4.63 -7.82
N LYS A 78 19.81 -4.89 -6.56
CA LYS A 78 21.00 -4.28 -5.93
C LYS A 78 22.27 -4.62 -6.72
N SER A 79 22.45 -5.88 -7.13
CA SER A 79 23.59 -6.30 -7.94
C SER A 79 23.59 -5.64 -9.33
N LYS A 80 22.44 -5.56 -10.00
CA LYS A 80 22.28 -4.85 -11.28
C LYS A 80 22.66 -3.38 -11.17
N ARG A 81 22.21 -2.69 -10.12
CA ARG A 81 22.57 -1.29 -9.84
C ARG A 81 24.08 -1.14 -9.63
N ARG A 82 24.72 -2.06 -8.90
CA ARG A 82 26.18 -2.05 -8.67
C ARG A 82 26.96 -2.30 -9.98
N PHE A 83 26.51 -3.23 -10.81
CA PHE A 83 27.11 -3.48 -12.13
C PHE A 83 26.99 -2.24 -13.04
N ARG A 84 25.80 -1.63 -13.14
CA ARG A 84 25.58 -0.40 -13.94
C ARG A 84 26.42 0.80 -13.49
N LYS A 85 26.91 0.80 -12.24
CA LYS A 85 27.78 1.89 -11.73
C LYS A 85 29.24 1.71 -12.10
N SER A 86 29.79 0.50 -12.02
CA SER A 86 31.24 0.29 -12.20
C SER A 86 31.65 -0.57 -13.39
N HIS A 87 30.70 -1.22 -14.08
CA HIS A 87 30.91 -2.02 -15.29
C HIS A 87 32.03 -3.07 -15.21
N THR A 88 32.35 -3.54 -14.00
CA THR A 88 33.42 -4.50 -13.76
C THR A 88 32.95 -5.92 -14.07
N GLU A 89 33.82 -6.75 -14.65
CA GLU A 89 33.50 -8.14 -15.02
C GLU A 89 33.03 -8.98 -13.83
N ALA A 90 33.67 -8.83 -12.66
CA ALA A 90 33.26 -9.52 -11.43
C ALA A 90 31.79 -9.19 -11.03
N LYS A 91 31.37 -7.94 -11.17
CA LYS A 91 29.99 -7.52 -10.88
C LYS A 91 29.01 -7.98 -11.95
N CYS A 92 29.45 -8.07 -13.20
CA CYS A 92 28.69 -8.66 -14.30
C CYS A 92 28.39 -10.13 -14.02
N LYS A 93 29.43 -10.93 -13.70
CA LYS A 93 29.28 -12.35 -13.35
C LYS A 93 28.37 -12.54 -12.14
N ASN A 94 28.54 -11.75 -11.09
CA ASN A 94 27.66 -11.79 -9.92
C ASN A 94 26.19 -11.50 -10.29
N TYR A 95 25.94 -10.45 -11.09
CA TYR A 95 24.59 -10.16 -11.58
C TYR A 95 24.01 -11.30 -12.42
N GLN A 96 24.79 -11.90 -13.32
CA GLN A 96 24.34 -13.03 -14.15
C GLN A 96 23.94 -14.24 -13.29
N VAL A 97 24.76 -14.61 -12.31
CA VAL A 97 24.46 -15.71 -11.37
C VAL A 97 23.16 -15.45 -10.62
N LEU A 98 23.00 -14.25 -10.04
CA LEU A 98 21.79 -13.86 -9.31
C LEU A 98 20.56 -13.82 -10.22
N SER A 99 20.70 -13.34 -11.46
CA SER A 99 19.61 -13.31 -12.44
C SER A 99 19.14 -14.72 -12.80
N ASN A 100 20.08 -15.63 -13.05
CA ASN A 100 19.78 -17.02 -13.37
C ASN A 100 19.10 -17.72 -12.18
N SER A 101 19.66 -17.56 -10.98
CA SER A 101 19.09 -18.11 -9.73
C SER A 101 17.66 -17.62 -9.50
N THR A 102 17.42 -16.30 -9.61
CA THR A 102 16.08 -15.70 -9.45
C THR A 102 15.10 -16.25 -10.49
N THR A 103 15.54 -16.43 -11.74
CA THR A 103 14.67 -16.96 -12.81
C THR A 103 14.31 -18.42 -12.56
N THR A 104 15.25 -19.22 -12.05
CA THR A 104 14.99 -20.62 -11.66
C THR A 104 14.03 -20.70 -10.48
N ALA A 105 14.21 -19.87 -9.45
CA ALA A 105 13.31 -19.79 -8.31
C ALA A 105 11.87 -19.42 -8.74
N ILE A 106 11.71 -18.40 -9.60
CA ILE A 106 10.41 -18.02 -10.15
C ILE A 106 9.75 -19.17 -10.90
N ARG A 107 10.50 -19.92 -11.73
CA ARG A 107 9.94 -21.05 -12.45
C ARG A 107 9.49 -22.17 -11.52
N ASN A 108 10.26 -22.45 -10.47
CA ASN A 108 9.93 -23.47 -9.47
C ASN A 108 8.67 -23.08 -8.69
N ASP A 109 8.58 -21.84 -8.20
CA ASP A 109 7.41 -21.36 -7.45
C ASP A 109 6.14 -21.34 -8.32
N ILE A 110 6.26 -20.86 -9.57
CA ILE A 110 5.14 -20.90 -10.54
C ILE A 110 4.72 -22.34 -10.81
N PHE A 111 5.67 -23.27 -10.97
CA PHE A 111 5.38 -24.67 -11.18
C PHE A 111 4.62 -25.24 -9.98
N LEU A 112 5.16 -25.10 -8.76
CA LEU A 112 4.54 -25.61 -7.54
C LEU A 112 3.11 -25.12 -7.36
N LEU A 113 2.86 -23.83 -7.58
CA LEU A 113 1.52 -23.27 -7.45
C LEU A 113 0.59 -23.71 -8.58
N ARG A 114 1.10 -23.82 -9.82
CA ARG A 114 0.32 -24.38 -10.93
C ARG A 114 -0.15 -25.81 -10.63
N TRP A 115 0.68 -26.65 -10.00
CA TRP A 115 0.28 -28.00 -9.60
C TRP A 115 -0.66 -28.00 -8.39
N ALA A 116 -0.43 -27.12 -7.40
CA ALA A 116 -1.28 -27.00 -6.22
C ALA A 116 -2.74 -26.64 -6.54
N PHE A 117 -2.99 -25.91 -7.64
CA PHE A 117 -4.34 -25.57 -8.11
C PHE A 117 -4.93 -26.52 -9.17
N VAL A 118 -4.16 -27.51 -9.65
CA VAL A 118 -4.59 -28.46 -10.70
C VAL A 118 -4.78 -29.89 -10.18
N THR A 119 -4.19 -30.26 -9.05
CA THR A 119 -4.50 -31.57 -8.43
C THR A 119 -5.88 -31.52 -7.78
N PRO A 120 -6.83 -32.40 -8.15
CA PRO A 120 -7.99 -32.64 -7.31
C PRO A 120 -7.46 -33.11 -5.96
N ARG A 121 -8.08 -32.63 -4.88
CA ARG A 121 -7.78 -33.03 -3.50
C ARG A 121 -8.17 -34.50 -3.29
N ILE A 122 -7.42 -35.43 -3.88
CA ILE A 122 -7.62 -36.88 -3.71
C ILE A 122 -6.82 -37.33 -2.49
N TYR A 123 -7.11 -36.78 -1.32
CA TYR A 123 -6.86 -37.45 -0.04
C TYR A 123 -7.87 -36.89 0.97
N GLY A 124 -9.07 -37.48 0.91
CA GLY A 124 -10.04 -37.49 1.99
C GLY A 124 -10.51 -38.94 2.15
N SER A 125 -10.09 -39.56 3.26
CA SER A 125 -10.64 -40.75 3.92
C SER A 125 -11.18 -41.90 3.08
N ILE A 126 -10.50 -43.05 3.12
CA ILE A 126 -10.93 -44.33 3.73
C ILE A 126 -9.68 -45.18 3.94
#